data_AF-A0AAD7B477-F1
#
_entry.id   AF-A0AAD7B477-F1
#
_cell.length_a   1.000
_cell.length_b   1.000
_cell.length_c   1.000
_cell.angle_alpha   90.00
_cell.angle_beta   90.00
_cell.angle_gamma   90.00
#
_symmetry.space_group_name_H-M   'P 1'
#
loop_
_entity.id
_entity.type
_entity.pdbx_description
1 polymer ?
#
loop_
_entity_poly.entity_id
_entity_poly.type
_entity_poly.pdbx_seq_one_letter_code
_entity_poly.pdbx_strand_id
1 'polypeptide(L)'
;MATIRRTTPTFPDYITYRFANRLVYVCPASTYETALDLAQKEFTELATVQRDRISFNTVATVNRLDARVVRISESAWLVAMARQLCGGVIDIFVAPDPSMAMVEPPTYLVAAGGEKEEVHVDFLKNSTPTTTPTKYEHSALTPTERRTSPMQCSKSRSWWLPRLKFD
;
A
#
# COMPACT_ATOMS: atom_id res chain seq x y z
N MET A 1 34.92 -16.17 -8.25
CA MET A 1 34.16 -16.33 -7.00
C MET A 1 33.52 -14.98 -6.67
N ALA A 2 32.20 -14.89 -6.62
CA ALA A 2 31.50 -13.63 -6.32
C ALA A 2 31.26 -13.53 -4.81
N THR A 3 31.95 -12.59 -4.15
CA THR A 3 31.81 -12.35 -2.71
C THR A 3 30.59 -11.48 -2.47
N ILE A 4 29.50 -12.06 -1.92
CA ILE A 4 28.32 -11.30 -1.50
C ILE A 4 28.69 -10.52 -0.24
N ARG A 5 28.83 -9.20 -0.36
CA ARG A 5 29.01 -8.31 0.79
C ARG A 5 27.69 -8.23 1.55
N ARG A 6 27.61 -8.89 2.71
CA ARG A 6 26.56 -8.62 3.70
C ARG A 6 26.86 -7.27 4.33
N THR A 7 26.24 -6.21 3.81
CA THR A 7 26.24 -4.92 4.49
C THR A 7 25.42 -5.08 5.77
N THR A 8 26.06 -4.90 6.92
CA THR A 8 25.34 -4.74 8.19
C THR A 8 24.35 -3.59 8.04
N PRO A 9 23.08 -3.74 8.45
CA PRO A 9 22.10 -2.67 8.37
C PRO A 9 22.55 -1.52 9.28
N THR A 10 23.16 -0.49 8.68
CA THR A 10 23.53 0.76 9.33
C THR A 10 22.34 1.69 9.25
N PHE A 11 22.02 2.36 10.36
CA PHE A 11 21.05 3.44 10.34
C PHE A 11 21.51 4.53 9.36
N PRO A 12 20.59 5.11 8.56
CA PRO A 12 20.94 6.20 7.65
C PRO A 12 21.35 7.44 8.45
N ASP A 13 22.25 8.25 7.90
CA ASP A 13 22.68 9.49 8.55
C ASP A 13 21.55 10.55 8.58
N TYR A 14 20.72 10.56 7.53
CA TYR A 14 19.57 11.44 7.40
C TYR A 14 18.47 10.80 6.55
N ILE A 15 17.23 11.23 6.80
CA ILE A 15 16.04 10.87 6.02
C ILE A 15 15.32 12.14 5.57
N THR A 16 14.38 11.99 4.65
CA THR A 16 13.57 13.10 4.15
C THR A 16 12.10 12.86 4.49
N TYR A 17 11.46 13.78 5.19
CA TYR A 17 10.01 13.78 5.38
C TYR A 17 9.32 14.51 4.24
N ARG A 18 8.24 13.92 3.71
CA ARG A 18 7.40 14.51 2.67
C ARG A 18 5.98 14.73 3.18
N PHE A 19 5.50 15.97 3.13
CA PHE A 19 4.11 16.33 3.46
C PHE A 19 3.64 17.50 2.59
N ALA A 20 2.42 17.43 2.03
CA ALA A 20 1.80 18.52 1.25
C ALA A 20 2.73 19.18 0.21
N ASN A 21 3.53 18.37 -0.51
CA ASN A 21 4.50 18.80 -1.52
C ASN A 21 5.77 19.51 -0.96
N ARG A 22 5.97 19.50 0.35
CA ARG A 22 7.20 19.95 1.03
C ARG A 22 8.05 18.76 1.43
N LEU A 23 9.37 18.96 1.38
CA LEU A 23 10.39 17.98 1.73
C LEU A 23 11.33 18.60 2.77
N VAL A 24 11.59 17.90 3.87
CA VAL A 24 12.47 18.36 4.94
C VAL A 24 13.46 17.25 5.29
N TYR A 25 14.75 17.59 5.35
CA TYR A 25 15.79 16.67 5.82
C TYR A 25 15.81 16.62 7.34
N VAL A 26 15.77 15.42 7.90
CA VAL A 26 15.70 15.21 9.35
C VAL A 26 16.62 14.06 9.72
N CYS A 27 17.22 14.14 10.91
CA CYS A 27 17.90 12.99 11.50
C CYS A 27 16.87 11.89 11.83
N PRO A 28 17.13 10.62 11.52
CA PRO A 28 16.19 9.56 11.83
C PRO A 28 16.01 9.44 13.35
N ALA A 29 14.76 9.46 13.79
CA ALA A 29 14.44 9.34 15.20
C ALA A 29 14.57 7.90 15.68
N SER A 30 15.00 7.69 16.92
CA SER A 30 15.10 6.36 17.54
C SER A 30 13.74 5.76 17.91
N THR A 31 12.72 6.60 18.12
CA THR A 31 11.37 6.15 18.45
C THR A 31 10.33 6.78 17.53
N TYR A 32 9.19 6.10 17.38
CA TYR A 32 8.07 6.59 16.57
C TYR A 32 7.50 7.90 17.14
N GLU A 33 7.35 8.00 18.45
CA GLU A 33 6.88 9.23 19.13
C GLU A 33 7.81 10.42 18.86
N THR A 34 9.13 10.21 18.97
CA THR A 34 10.08 11.28 18.64
C THR A 34 10.02 11.69 17.17
N ALA A 35 9.66 10.77 16.27
CA ALA A 35 9.46 11.10 14.86
C ALA A 35 8.21 11.95 14.66
N LEU A 36 7.13 11.69 15.40
CA LEU A 36 5.93 12.53 15.41
C LEU A 36 6.22 13.94 15.93
N ASP A 37 6.97 14.07 17.02
CA ASP A 37 7.38 15.36 17.57
C ASP A 37 8.16 16.18 16.53
N LEU A 38 9.12 15.54 15.85
CA LEU A 38 9.88 16.17 14.77
C LEU A 38 8.98 16.57 13.60
N ALA A 39 8.07 15.69 13.18
CA ALA A 39 7.14 16.00 12.11
C ALA A 39 6.25 17.21 12.44
N GLN A 40 5.69 17.28 13.66
CA GLN A 40 4.87 18.41 14.09
C GLN A 40 5.68 19.70 14.24
N LYS A 41 6.95 19.61 14.65
CA LYS A 41 7.86 20.74 14.77
C LYS A 41 8.22 21.33 13.41
N GLU A 42 8.56 20.49 12.44
CA GLU A 42 9.02 20.93 11.11
C GLU A 42 7.85 21.30 10.18
N PHE A 43 6.69 20.65 10.34
CA PHE A 43 5.47 20.96 9.60
C PHE A 43 4.43 21.59 10.53
N THR A 44 4.35 22.92 10.53
CA THR A 44 3.39 23.67 11.37
C THR A 44 1.93 23.30 11.12
N GLU A 45 1.60 22.82 9.93
CA GLU A 45 0.28 22.31 9.55
C GLU A 45 -0.12 21.04 10.33
N LEU A 46 0.87 20.26 10.78
CA LEU A 46 0.67 19.06 11.59
C LEU A 46 0.61 19.36 13.10
N ALA A 47 0.99 20.56 13.54
CA ALA A 47 1.05 20.92 14.96
C ALA A 47 -0.33 20.89 15.64
N THR A 48 -1.41 21.15 14.90
CA THR A 48 -2.79 21.09 15.40
C THR A 48 -3.42 19.70 15.26
N VAL A 49 -2.80 18.80 14.50
CA VAL A 49 -3.32 17.47 14.21
C VAL A 49 -2.97 16.52 15.34
N GLN A 50 -3.94 15.73 15.80
CA GLN A 50 -3.70 14.69 16.80
C GLN A 50 -2.74 13.61 16.28
N ARG A 51 -1.83 13.16 17.14
CA ARG A 51 -0.79 12.16 16.82
C ARG A 51 -1.34 10.89 16.21
N ASP A 52 -2.46 10.39 16.71
CA ASP A 52 -3.11 9.16 16.26
C ASP A 52 -3.56 9.20 14.80
N ARG A 53 -3.73 10.42 14.25
CA ARG A 53 -4.11 10.64 12.86
C ARG A 53 -2.91 10.73 11.92
N ILE A 54 -1.70 10.88 12.46
CA ILE A 54 -0.48 11.00 11.69
C ILE A 54 0.12 9.61 11.49
N SER A 55 0.36 9.26 10.23
CA SER A 55 0.96 7.99 9.84
C SER A 55 2.14 8.22 8.92
N PHE A 56 3.21 7.46 9.16
CA PHE A 56 4.37 7.43 8.28
C PHE A 56 4.26 6.28 7.29
N ASN A 57 4.44 6.59 6.03
CA ASN A 57 4.37 5.64 4.93
C ASN A 57 5.69 5.65 4.15
N THR A 58 6.05 4.50 3.59
CA THR A 58 7.19 4.36 2.70
C THR A 58 6.79 3.54 1.48
N VAL A 59 7.47 3.77 0.36
CA VAL A 59 7.30 2.93 -0.82
C VAL A 59 8.15 1.68 -0.64
N ALA A 60 7.50 0.52 -0.68
CA ALA A 60 8.16 -0.79 -0.64
C ALA A 60 7.85 -1.56 -1.91
N THR A 61 8.84 -2.24 -2.46
CA THR A 61 8.64 -3.14 -3.61
C THR A 61 8.13 -4.48 -3.12
N VAL A 62 6.87 -4.78 -3.44
CA VAL A 62 6.26 -6.09 -3.17
C VAL A 62 6.37 -6.92 -4.46
N ASN A 63 6.99 -8.10 -4.38
CA ASN A 63 7.13 -9.02 -5.51
C ASN A 63 7.92 -8.48 -6.73
N ARG A 64 8.99 -7.70 -6.48
CA ARG A 64 9.99 -7.21 -7.47
C ARG A 64 9.47 -6.27 -8.58
N LEU A 65 8.18 -6.23 -8.87
CA LEU A 65 7.59 -5.46 -9.97
C LEU A 65 6.70 -4.31 -9.46
N ASP A 66 6.03 -4.49 -8.32
CA ASP A 66 5.06 -3.51 -7.84
C ASP A 66 5.61 -2.69 -6.68
N ALA A 67 5.73 -1.38 -6.88
CA ALA A 67 5.95 -0.44 -5.81
C ALA A 67 4.61 -0.12 -5.13
N ARG A 68 4.50 -0.38 -3.83
CA ARG A 68 3.30 -0.08 -3.03
C ARG A 68 3.66 0.84 -1.87
N VAL A 69 2.75 1.75 -1.56
CA VAL A 69 2.83 2.58 -0.35
C VAL A 69 2.41 1.70 0.83
N VAL A 70 3.30 1.59 1.81
CA VAL A 70 3.09 0.78 3.01
C VAL A 70 3.23 1.67 4.25
N ARG A 71 2.27 1.57 5.17
CA ARG A 71 2.34 2.25 6.46
C ARG A 71 3.35 1.57 7.39
N ILE A 72 4.19 2.37 8.02
CA ILE A 72 5.12 1.95 9.05
C ILE A 72 4.40 2.01 10.39
N SER A 73 4.31 0.88 11.10
CA SER A 73 3.82 0.84 12.47
C SER A 73 4.92 1.25 13.46
N GLU A 74 4.51 1.68 14.66
CA GLU A 74 5.44 2.01 15.75
C GLU A 74 6.42 0.88 16.04
N SER A 75 5.93 -0.37 16.16
CA SER A 75 6.75 -1.55 16.41
C SER A 75 7.78 -1.84 15.30
N ALA A 76 7.48 -1.43 14.07
CA ALA A 76 8.34 -1.65 12.91
C ALA A 76 9.27 -0.46 12.62
N TRP A 77 9.14 0.64 13.37
CA TRP A 77 9.84 1.90 13.10
C TRP A 77 11.36 1.70 12.98
N LEU A 78 11.98 1.12 14.00
CA LEU A 78 13.44 0.90 14.04
C LEU A 78 13.92 0.05 12.86
N VAL A 79 13.19 -1.02 12.53
CA VAL A 79 13.53 -1.92 11.43
C VAL A 79 13.36 -1.23 10.08
N ALA A 80 12.33 -0.40 9.93
CA ALA A 80 12.09 0.38 8.73
C ALA A 80 13.20 1.42 8.53
N MET A 81 13.59 2.14 9.58
CA MET A 81 14.67 3.13 9.52
C MET A 81 16.02 2.49 9.20
N ALA A 82 16.36 1.35 9.80
CA ALA A 82 17.61 0.64 9.52
C ALA A 82 17.71 0.07 8.09
N ARG A 83 16.57 -0.09 7.39
CA ARG A 83 16.52 -0.51 5.98
C ARG A 83 16.48 0.65 5.02
N GLN A 84 16.22 1.87 5.51
CA GLN A 84 16.07 3.03 4.66
C GLN A 84 17.44 3.49 4.16
N LEU A 85 17.51 3.84 2.89
CA LEU A 85 18.71 4.42 2.29
C LEU A 85 18.96 5.83 2.85
N CYS A 86 20.21 6.27 2.90
CA CYS A 86 20.53 7.66 3.23
C CYS A 86 19.81 8.61 2.26
N GLY A 87 19.04 9.56 2.81
CA GLY A 87 18.18 10.45 2.03
C GLY A 87 16.87 9.84 1.54
N GLY A 88 16.51 8.62 1.98
CA GLY A 88 15.23 7.99 1.67
C GLY A 88 14.05 8.86 2.10
N VAL A 89 12.96 8.80 1.34
CA VAL A 89 11.78 9.63 1.56
C VAL A 89 10.74 8.85 2.36
N ILE A 90 10.24 9.46 3.43
CA ILE A 90 9.12 8.97 4.23
C ILE A 90 7.95 9.93 4.03
N ASP A 91 6.83 9.37 3.61
CA ASP A 91 5.60 10.11 3.35
C ASP A 91 4.78 10.24 4.63
N ILE A 92 4.37 11.46 4.96
CA ILE A 92 3.49 11.71 6.08
C ILE A 92 2.06 11.79 5.55
N PHE A 93 1.19 10.94 6.09
CA PHE A 93 -0.24 10.92 5.78
C PHE A 93 -1.06 11.26 7.02
N VAL A 94 -2.03 12.16 6.84
CA VAL A 94 -2.98 12.55 7.87
C VAL A 94 -4.33 11.90 7.58
N ALA A 95 -4.81 11.07 8.51
CA ALA A 95 -6.13 10.48 8.42
C ALA A 95 -7.22 11.57 8.56
N PRO A 96 -8.34 11.46 7.82
CA PRO A 96 -9.47 12.37 7.96
C PRO A 96 -10.06 12.31 9.37
N ASP A 97 -10.72 13.38 9.78
CA ASP A 97 -11.30 13.47 11.12
C ASP A 97 -12.51 12.54 11.22
N PRO A 98 -12.55 11.60 12.18
CA PRO A 98 -13.72 10.73 12.32
C PRO A 98 -15.00 11.51 12.60
N SER A 99 -14.91 12.70 13.23
CA SER A 99 -16.09 13.54 13.49
C SER A 99 -16.68 14.16 12.23
N MET A 100 -15.87 14.44 11.20
CA MET A 100 -16.34 14.96 9.90
C MET A 100 -16.90 13.86 8.99
N ALA A 101 -16.58 12.59 9.28
CA ALA A 101 -17.05 11.45 8.48
C ALA A 101 -18.51 11.05 8.78
N MET A 102 -19.16 11.66 9.78
CA MET A 102 -20.61 11.54 9.99
C MET A 102 -21.38 12.43 8.99
N VAL A 103 -21.13 12.25 7.70
CA VAL A 103 -22.12 12.64 6.70
C VAL A 103 -23.20 11.57 6.78
N GLU A 104 -24.33 11.94 7.37
CA GLU A 104 -25.52 11.10 7.44
C GLU A 104 -25.77 10.53 6.04
N PRO A 105 -25.98 9.20 5.89
CA PRO A 105 -26.20 8.60 4.58
C PRO A 105 -27.32 9.36 3.87
N PRO A 106 -27.17 9.69 2.58
CA PRO A 106 -28.16 10.47 1.86
C PRO A 106 -29.52 9.83 2.07
N THR A 107 -30.42 10.55 2.74
CA THR A 107 -31.79 10.09 2.95
C THR A 107 -32.44 10.11 1.57
N TYR A 108 -32.51 8.94 0.95
CA TYR A 108 -33.26 8.78 -0.29
C TYR A 108 -34.72 9.03 0.04
N LEU A 109 -35.26 10.16 -0.43
CA LEU A 109 -36.70 10.35 -0.48
C LEU A 109 -37.27 9.17 -1.28
N VAL A 110 -38.01 8.30 -0.60
CA VAL A 110 -38.84 7.29 -1.26
C VAL A 110 -39.80 8.07 -2.14
N ALA A 111 -39.61 8.00 -3.45
CA ALA A 111 -40.47 8.66 -4.41
C ALA A 111 -41.90 8.15 -4.20
N ALA A 112 -42.74 8.97 -3.56
CA ALA A 112 -44.18 8.79 -3.55
C ALA A 112 -44.71 9.16 -4.95
N GLY A 113 -44.37 8.35 -5.96
CA GLY A 113 -45.21 8.15 -7.13
C GLY A 113 -46.12 6.98 -6.78
N GLY A 114 -47.41 7.18 -6.58
CA GLY A 114 -48.29 7.53 -7.69
C GLY A 114 -48.79 6.21 -8.26
N GLU A 115 -49.89 5.74 -7.68
CA GLU A 115 -50.96 4.96 -8.30
C GLU A 115 -50.60 3.78 -9.23
N LYS A 116 -51.13 2.62 -8.84
CA LYS A 116 -51.02 1.31 -9.49
C LYS A 116 -51.33 1.37 -10.98
N GLU A 117 -50.32 1.12 -11.82
CA GLU A 117 -50.54 0.57 -13.15
C GLU A 117 -49.93 -0.83 -13.18
N GLU A 118 -50.79 -1.84 -13.18
CA GLU A 118 -50.44 -3.25 -13.27
C GLU A 118 -49.83 -3.54 -14.65
N VAL A 119 -48.51 -3.50 -14.75
CA VAL A 119 -47.82 -4.17 -15.85
C VAL A 119 -47.66 -5.64 -15.47
N HIS A 120 -48.59 -6.46 -15.97
CA HIS A 120 -48.52 -7.91 -15.97
C HIS A 120 -47.28 -8.34 -16.78
N VAL A 121 -46.20 -8.71 -16.08
CA VAL A 121 -45.09 -9.43 -16.69
C VAL A 121 -45.26 -10.92 -16.40
N ASP A 122 -45.66 -11.65 -17.44
CA ASP A 122 -45.72 -13.11 -17.44
C ASP A 122 -44.34 -13.69 -17.10
N PHE A 123 -44.21 -14.12 -15.84
CA PHE A 123 -43.02 -14.80 -15.35
C PHE A 123 -43.03 -16.25 -15.84
N LEU A 124 -42.45 -16.45 -17.02
CA LEU A 124 -42.12 -17.78 -17.53
C LEU A 124 -41.14 -18.47 -16.58
N LYS A 125 -41.66 -19.54 -15.98
CA LYS A 125 -40.94 -20.60 -15.25
C LYS A 125 -39.71 -21.07 -16.03
N ASN A 126 -38.57 -21.13 -15.36
CA ASN A 126 -37.42 -22.05 -15.51
C ASN A 126 -36.33 -21.57 -14.55
N SER A 127 -35.51 -22.33 -13.84
CA SER A 127 -35.45 -23.72 -13.39
C SER A 127 -34.42 -23.71 -12.24
N THR A 128 -34.75 -24.38 -11.13
CA THR A 128 -33.88 -25.01 -10.10
C THR A 128 -32.39 -24.60 -9.97
N PRO A 129 -31.92 -24.24 -8.76
CA PRO A 129 -30.53 -24.49 -8.37
C PRO A 129 -30.39 -25.81 -7.59
N THR A 130 -29.78 -26.81 -8.24
CA THR A 130 -29.34 -28.07 -7.66
C THR A 130 -28.05 -27.88 -6.86
N THR A 131 -28.09 -28.35 -5.61
CA THR A 131 -27.00 -28.45 -4.65
C THR A 131 -25.96 -29.50 -5.07
N THR A 132 -24.67 -29.16 -5.06
CA THR A 132 -23.58 -30.15 -4.95
C THR A 132 -22.36 -29.56 -4.22
N PRO A 133 -21.93 -30.14 -3.08
CA PRO A 133 -20.65 -29.85 -2.46
C PRO A 133 -19.53 -30.72 -3.05
N THR A 134 -18.42 -30.11 -3.46
CA THR A 134 -17.26 -30.85 -3.98
C THR A 134 -16.29 -31.18 -2.84
N LYS A 135 -16.14 -32.49 -2.65
CA LYS A 135 -15.27 -33.20 -1.71
C LYS A 135 -13.80 -33.03 -2.11
N TYR A 136 -12.96 -32.54 -1.20
CA TYR A 136 -11.50 -32.66 -1.31
C TYR A 136 -11.08 -34.00 -0.71
N GLU A 137 -10.56 -34.90 -1.53
CA GLU A 137 -9.85 -36.10 -1.11
C GLU A 137 -8.37 -35.97 -1.40
N HIS A 138 -7.58 -36.34 -0.38
CA HIS A 138 -6.15 -36.51 -0.43
C HIS A 138 -5.78 -37.72 -1.30
N SER A 139 -4.71 -37.62 -2.09
CA SER A 139 -3.79 -38.73 -2.31
C SER A 139 -2.45 -38.24 -2.83
N ALA A 140 -1.40 -38.70 -2.14
CA ALA A 140 0.00 -38.55 -2.49
C ALA A 140 0.37 -39.44 -3.70
N LEU A 141 1.46 -39.10 -4.40
CA LEU A 141 2.66 -39.94 -4.58
C LEU A 141 3.64 -39.30 -5.59
N THR A 142 4.89 -39.14 -5.15
CA THR A 142 6.15 -39.07 -5.93
C THR A 142 6.30 -40.30 -6.86
N PRO A 143 7.13 -40.34 -7.94
CA PRO A 143 8.55 -39.93 -7.97
C PRO A 143 9.14 -39.46 -9.34
N THR A 144 10.47 -39.28 -9.36
CA THR A 144 11.39 -39.47 -10.51
C THR A 144 12.11 -38.23 -11.10
N GLU A 145 13.33 -38.06 -10.59
CA GLU A 145 14.61 -37.85 -11.30
C GLU A 145 14.76 -36.83 -12.47
N ARG A 146 15.61 -35.83 -12.19
CA ARG A 146 16.95 -35.62 -12.79
C ARG A 146 17.02 -35.42 -14.32
N ARG A 147 17.26 -34.18 -14.76
CA ARG A 147 18.44 -33.80 -15.59
C ARG A 147 18.55 -32.30 -15.87
N THR A 148 19.76 -31.80 -15.57
CA THR A 148 20.50 -30.66 -16.13
C THR A 148 20.14 -30.22 -17.55
N SER A 149 19.93 -28.90 -17.75
CA SER A 149 20.76 -28.14 -18.71
C SER A 149 20.61 -26.61 -18.55
N PRO A 150 21.67 -25.82 -18.77
CA PRO A 150 21.68 -24.36 -18.66
C PRO A 150 21.49 -23.68 -20.03
N MET A 151 20.63 -22.67 -20.14
CA MET A 151 20.75 -21.67 -21.22
C MET A 151 20.30 -20.27 -20.78
N GLN A 152 21.30 -19.41 -20.68
CA GLN A 152 21.37 -18.06 -21.25
C GLN A 152 20.33 -17.01 -20.82
N CYS A 153 20.79 -16.18 -19.87
CA CYS A 153 20.37 -14.80 -19.71
C CYS A 153 20.86 -13.97 -20.91
N SER A 154 19.96 -13.55 -21.78
CA SER A 154 20.20 -12.50 -22.77
C SER A 154 19.63 -11.17 -22.27
N LYS A 155 20.47 -10.14 -22.37
CA LYS A 155 20.26 -8.77 -21.94
C LYS A 155 19.11 -8.15 -22.75
N SER A 156 18.10 -7.61 -22.06
CA SER A 156 17.24 -6.58 -22.64
C SER A 156 17.43 -5.28 -21.85
N ARG A 157 18.26 -4.41 -22.40
CA ARG A 157 18.24 -2.97 -22.12
C ARG A 157 17.23 -2.38 -23.10
N SER A 158 16.12 -1.84 -22.61
CA SER A 158 15.34 -0.88 -23.39
C SER A 158 15.05 0.33 -22.51
N TRP A 159 15.65 1.43 -22.94
CA TRP A 159 15.42 2.79 -22.46
C TRP A 159 14.02 3.22 -22.88
N TRP A 160 13.19 3.63 -21.93
CA TRP A 160 11.98 4.40 -22.22
C TRP A 160 11.95 5.61 -21.28
N LEU A 161 12.45 6.74 -21.79
CA LEU A 161 12.06 8.06 -21.34
C LEU A 161 10.82 8.47 -22.16
N PRO A 162 9.73 8.94 -21.55
CA PRO A 162 8.74 9.72 -22.28
C PRO A 162 9.27 11.13 -22.52
N ARG A 163 9.37 11.48 -23.80
CA ARG A 163 9.70 12.80 -24.33
C ARG A 163 8.48 13.71 -24.12
N LEU A 164 8.52 14.63 -23.17
CA LEU A 164 7.52 15.69 -23.03
C LEU A 164 7.72 16.71 -24.16
N LYS A 165 6.69 16.88 -24.99
CA LYS A 165 6.53 18.03 -25.90
C LYS A 165 5.80 19.12 -25.11
N PHE A 166 6.34 20.33 -25.14
CA PHE A 166 5.61 21.55 -24.80
C PHE A 166 5.07 22.12 -26.11
N ASP A 167 3.76 22.39 -26.14
CA ASP A 167 3.15 23.42 -27.00
C ASP A 167 3.18 24.76 -26.26
#